data_AF-A0A183BD30-F1
#
_entry.id   AF-A0A183BD30-F1
#
_cell.length_a   1.000
_cell.length_b   1.000
_cell.length_c   1.000
_cell.angle_alpha   90.00
_cell.angle_beta   90.00
_cell.angle_gamma   90.00
#
_symmetry.space_group_name_H-M   'P 1'
#
loop_
_entity.id
_entity.type
_entity.pdbx_description
1 polymer ?
#
loop_
_entity_poly.entity_id
_entity_poly.type
_entity_poly.pdbx_seq_one_letter_code
_entity_poly.pdbx_strand_id
1 'polypeptide(L)'
;VQNGSTARIIYIVRDPRDTVVSFYHFVRCFAPVGYKDTEKVAGFANRFLEDRLLYSPWDEHVKSYLRPAADWALQESKEEDFTFRPKVLLIRYEALKENPIAVVRKIESFILDTWVAGDGKNAKPARLTNEQMQALVKHCSFSEMSKNPMTNYDWFKQNGLWSCKEQSTSFLRRGIVGDHKSILTNEQAELIASKAKQSGLEWTLREHA
;
A
#
# COMPACT_ATOMS: atom_id res chain seq x y z
N VAL A 1 -14.89 -17.41 -4.74
CA VAL A 1 -15.27 -17.13 -3.34
C VAL A 1 -14.31 -17.89 -2.45
N GLN A 2 -13.63 -17.24 -1.50
CA GLN A 2 -12.77 -17.95 -0.55
C GLN A 2 -13.68 -18.77 0.37
N ASN A 3 -13.61 -20.10 0.28
CA ASN A 3 -14.31 -21.02 1.20
C ASN A 3 -13.56 -21.06 2.54
N GLY A 4 -13.65 -19.98 3.34
CA GLY A 4 -13.04 -19.92 4.66
C GLY A 4 -13.84 -19.04 5.61
N SER A 5 -13.90 -19.44 6.89
CA SER A 5 -14.54 -18.67 7.98
C SER A 5 -13.75 -17.41 8.39
N THR A 6 -12.63 -17.13 7.74
CA THR A 6 -11.69 -16.07 8.11
C THR A 6 -11.01 -15.48 6.87
N ALA A 7 -11.11 -14.16 6.65
CA ALA A 7 -10.34 -13.51 5.59
C ALA A 7 -8.86 -13.41 5.93
N ARG A 8 -8.03 -13.43 4.88
CA ARG A 8 -6.60 -13.14 4.94
C ARG A 8 -6.34 -11.83 4.21
N ILE A 9 -5.70 -10.89 4.89
CA ILE A 9 -5.45 -9.55 4.37
C ILE A 9 -3.96 -9.26 4.46
N ILE A 10 -3.38 -8.78 3.36
CA ILE A 10 -2.04 -8.19 3.36
C ILE A 10 -2.26 -6.69 3.19
N TYR A 11 -1.97 -5.93 4.23
CA TYR A 11 -2.14 -4.48 4.23
C TYR A 11 -0.78 -3.79 4.10
N ILE A 12 -0.66 -2.90 3.13
CA ILE A 12 0.55 -2.12 2.90
C ILE A 12 0.30 -0.67 3.30
N VAL A 13 1.08 -0.17 4.25
CA VAL A 13 1.12 1.24 4.62
C VAL A 13 2.39 1.88 4.04
N ARG A 14 2.31 3.18 3.75
CA ARG A 14 3.43 3.98 3.25
C ARG A 14 3.45 5.29 4.02
N ASP A 15 4.64 5.91 4.08
CA ASP A 15 4.78 7.27 4.58
C ASP A 15 3.69 8.20 3.97
N PRO A 16 2.87 8.87 4.80
CA PRO A 16 1.77 9.69 4.33
C PRO A 16 2.23 10.84 3.43
N ARG A 17 3.44 11.38 3.61
CA ARG A 17 3.99 12.46 2.78
C ARG A 17 4.19 12.00 1.34
N ASP A 18 4.80 10.83 1.17
CA ASP A 18 4.97 10.21 -0.15
C ASP A 18 3.64 9.72 -0.74
N THR A 19 2.72 9.27 0.12
CA THR A 19 1.38 8.85 -0.27
C THR A 19 0.61 10.01 -0.89
N VAL A 20 0.60 11.19 -0.25
CA VAL A 20 -0.04 12.41 -0.78
C VAL A 20 0.52 12.78 -2.15
N VAL A 21 1.85 12.77 -2.32
CA VAL A 21 2.48 13.09 -3.60
C VAL A 21 2.11 12.07 -4.68
N SER A 22 2.19 10.79 -4.37
CA SER A 22 1.79 9.73 -5.30
C SER A 22 0.32 9.86 -5.70
N PHE A 23 -0.55 10.15 -4.74
CA PHE A 23 -1.98 10.26 -4.95
C PHE A 23 -2.34 11.49 -5.79
N TYR A 24 -1.71 12.63 -5.52
CA TYR A 24 -1.83 13.86 -6.31
C TYR A 24 -1.48 13.65 -7.79
N HIS A 25 -0.40 12.90 -8.07
CA HIS A 25 -0.05 12.52 -9.44
C HIS A 25 -1.06 11.55 -10.08
N PHE A 26 -1.62 10.62 -9.30
CA PHE A 26 -2.62 9.70 -9.80
C PHE A 26 -3.93 10.41 -10.15
N VAL A 27 -4.53 11.18 -9.24
CA VAL A 27 -5.87 11.76 -9.46
C VAL A 27 -5.90 12.81 -10.55
N ARG A 28 -4.80 13.54 -10.77
CA ARG A 28 -4.75 14.53 -11.86
C ARG A 28 -4.81 13.87 -13.24
N CYS A 29 -4.40 12.62 -13.32
CA CYS A 29 -4.32 11.87 -14.57
C CYS A 29 -5.44 10.85 -14.72
N PHE A 30 -5.99 10.34 -13.63
CA PHE A 30 -7.10 9.39 -13.69
C PHE A 30 -8.43 10.12 -13.92
N ALA A 31 -8.83 10.22 -15.19
CA ALA A 31 -9.96 11.01 -15.66
C ALA A 31 -11.29 10.75 -14.92
N PRO A 32 -11.65 9.51 -14.52
CA PRO A 32 -12.89 9.24 -13.81
C PRO A 32 -13.03 9.94 -12.45
N VAL A 33 -11.91 10.32 -11.81
CA VAL A 33 -11.96 11.06 -10.53
C VAL A 33 -12.40 12.52 -10.75
N GLY A 34 -12.25 13.06 -11.97
CA GLY A 34 -12.66 14.42 -12.29
C GLY A 34 -11.88 15.50 -11.53
N TYR A 35 -10.70 15.18 -10.98
CA TYR A 35 -9.90 16.13 -10.23
C TYR A 35 -9.33 17.21 -11.17
N LYS A 36 -9.70 18.46 -10.92
CA LYS A 36 -9.19 19.63 -11.64
C LYS A 36 -8.01 20.20 -10.89
N ASP A 37 -6.81 20.11 -11.47
CA ASP A 37 -5.53 20.57 -10.88
C ASP A 37 -5.40 22.11 -10.80
N THR A 38 -6.36 22.73 -10.11
CA THR A 38 -6.48 24.19 -9.94
C THR A 38 -5.69 24.66 -8.73
N GLU A 39 -5.71 23.91 -7.62
CA GLU A 39 -5.05 24.27 -6.37
C GLU A 39 -3.62 23.72 -6.25
N LYS A 40 -3.16 22.98 -7.28
CA LYS A 40 -1.84 22.33 -7.34
C LYS A 40 -1.60 21.38 -6.17
N VAL A 41 -0.35 20.97 -6.00
CA VAL A 41 0.02 20.06 -4.92
C VAL A 41 -0.29 20.64 -3.55
N ALA A 42 -0.18 21.96 -3.40
CA ALA A 42 -0.40 22.64 -2.14
C ALA A 42 -1.85 22.50 -1.67
N GLY A 43 -2.83 22.78 -2.53
CA GLY A 43 -4.23 22.55 -2.19
C GLY A 43 -4.57 21.07 -2.01
N PHE A 44 -3.93 20.18 -2.78
CA PHE A 44 -4.14 18.74 -2.58
C PHE A 44 -3.64 18.26 -1.21
N ALA A 45 -2.48 18.77 -0.75
CA ALA A 45 -1.96 18.51 0.59
C ALA A 45 -2.90 19.07 1.67
N ASN A 46 -3.46 20.27 1.48
CA ASN A 46 -4.45 20.83 2.41
C ASN A 46 -5.72 19.98 2.47
N ARG A 47 -6.22 19.48 1.33
CA ARG A 47 -7.36 18.53 1.31
C ARG A 47 -7.05 17.25 2.06
N PHE A 48 -5.83 16.73 2.00
CA PHE A 48 -5.42 15.57 2.81
C PHE A 48 -5.47 15.91 4.31
N LEU A 49 -4.92 17.05 4.71
CA LEU A 49 -4.90 17.51 6.10
C LEU A 49 -6.31 17.72 6.66
N GLU A 50 -7.26 18.15 5.82
CA GLU A 50 -8.66 18.39 6.15
C GLU A 50 -9.58 17.17 5.93
N ASP A 51 -9.03 16.00 5.58
CA ASP A 51 -9.80 14.78 5.30
C ASP A 51 -10.89 14.96 4.21
N ARG A 52 -10.53 15.68 3.13
CA ARG A 52 -11.37 15.95 1.96
C ARG A 52 -10.90 15.23 0.69
N LEU A 53 -10.17 14.12 0.86
CA LEU A 53 -9.75 13.24 -0.25
C LEU A 53 -10.56 11.94 -0.28
N LEU A 54 -10.54 11.24 -1.41
CA LEU A 54 -11.16 9.91 -1.48
C LEU A 54 -10.50 8.97 -0.46
N TYR A 55 -11.33 8.15 0.20
CA TYR A 55 -10.92 7.19 1.25
C TYR A 55 -10.29 7.81 2.51
N SER A 56 -10.46 9.11 2.72
CA SER A 56 -10.08 9.78 3.96
C SER A 56 -11.12 9.53 5.08
N PRO A 57 -10.75 9.69 6.38
CA PRO A 57 -9.44 10.05 6.91
C PRO A 57 -8.36 8.98 6.74
N TRP A 58 -7.13 9.39 6.42
CA TRP A 58 -6.02 8.46 6.17
C TRP A 58 -5.62 7.66 7.42
N ASP A 59 -5.62 8.31 8.58
CA ASP A 59 -5.20 7.68 9.83
C ASP A 59 -6.24 6.67 10.32
N GLU A 60 -7.53 6.98 10.23
CA GLU A 60 -8.60 6.01 10.51
C GLU A 60 -8.55 4.82 9.54
N HIS A 61 -8.26 5.07 8.26
CA HIS A 61 -8.01 3.99 7.31
C HIS A 61 -6.86 3.09 7.76
N VAL A 62 -5.70 3.64 8.17
CA VAL A 62 -4.56 2.84 8.66
C VAL A 62 -4.89 2.09 9.96
N LYS A 63 -5.52 2.77 10.93
CA LYS A 63 -5.91 2.19 12.22
C LYS A 63 -6.89 1.02 12.05
N SER A 64 -7.77 1.08 11.06
CA SER A 64 -8.75 0.02 10.79
C SER A 64 -8.11 -1.33 10.46
N TYR A 65 -6.90 -1.33 9.88
CA TYR A 65 -6.12 -2.54 9.61
C TYR A 65 -5.05 -2.82 10.68
N LEU A 66 -4.56 -1.78 11.37
CA LEU A 66 -3.57 -1.94 12.44
C LEU A 66 -4.14 -2.74 13.62
N ARG A 67 -5.40 -2.47 14.03
CA ARG A 67 -6.02 -3.16 15.17
C ARG A 67 -6.13 -4.69 14.92
N PRO A 68 -6.73 -5.17 13.81
CA PRO A 68 -6.75 -6.61 13.54
C PRO A 68 -5.35 -7.22 13.32
N ALA A 69 -4.38 -6.45 12.82
CA ALA A 69 -3.00 -6.93 12.70
C ALA A 69 -2.32 -7.13 14.05
N ALA A 70 -2.57 -6.24 15.02
CA ALA A 70 -2.08 -6.37 16.40
C ALA A 70 -2.74 -7.56 17.10
N ASP A 71 -4.07 -7.69 17.01
CA ASP A 71 -4.83 -8.82 17.54
C ASP A 71 -4.28 -10.16 17.01
N TRP A 72 -4.04 -10.23 15.69
CA TRP A 72 -3.47 -11.43 15.06
C TRP A 72 -2.04 -11.73 15.54
N ALA A 73 -1.20 -10.70 15.71
CA ALA A 73 0.19 -10.87 16.11
C ALA A 73 0.34 -11.32 17.58
N LEU A 74 -0.53 -10.82 18.47
CA LEU A 74 -0.49 -11.13 19.90
C LEU A 74 -1.16 -12.46 20.24
N GLN A 75 -1.96 -13.03 19.33
CA GLN A 75 -2.81 -14.20 19.59
C GLN A 75 -3.69 -14.05 20.85
N GLU A 76 -3.89 -12.81 21.32
CA GLU A 76 -4.68 -12.50 22.51
C GLU A 76 -6.15 -12.77 22.19
N SER A 77 -6.60 -13.96 22.55
CA SER A 77 -8.01 -14.35 22.52
C SER A 77 -8.58 -14.12 23.92
N LYS A 78 -9.13 -12.91 24.13
CA LYS A 78 -10.13 -12.73 25.18
C LYS A 78 -11.49 -12.66 24.49
N GLU A 79 -12.27 -13.70 24.78
CA GLU A 79 -13.69 -13.89 24.54
C GLU A 79 -14.18 -14.43 23.19
N GLU A 80 -14.94 -15.52 23.35
CA GLU A 80 -15.76 -16.23 22.38
C GLU A 80 -16.98 -15.37 22.05
N ASP A 81 -16.86 -14.45 21.10
CA ASP A 81 -18.06 -13.89 20.51
C ASP A 81 -17.91 -13.73 19.00
N PHE A 82 -18.99 -14.05 18.29
CA PHE A 82 -19.19 -14.45 16.88
C PHE A 82 -18.66 -13.47 15.79
N THR A 83 -17.47 -12.91 15.97
CA THR A 83 -16.91 -11.85 15.14
C THR A 83 -15.90 -12.41 14.14
N PHE A 84 -16.16 -12.15 12.86
CA PHE A 84 -15.21 -12.39 11.78
C PHE A 84 -13.89 -11.64 12.06
N ARG A 85 -12.82 -12.36 12.44
CA ARG A 85 -11.51 -11.77 12.72
C ARG A 85 -10.53 -12.00 11.57
N PRO A 86 -10.34 -11.04 10.66
CA PRO A 86 -9.42 -11.24 9.55
C PRO A 86 -7.99 -11.44 10.09
N LYS A 87 -7.26 -12.37 9.48
CA LYS A 87 -5.81 -12.49 9.70
C LYS A 87 -5.15 -11.40 8.86
N VAL A 88 -4.44 -10.47 9.49
CA VAL A 88 -3.87 -9.31 8.79
C VAL A 88 -2.36 -9.30 8.93
N LEU A 89 -1.67 -9.28 7.79
CA LEU A 89 -0.24 -9.01 7.70
C LEU A 89 -0.04 -7.55 7.33
N LEU A 90 0.54 -6.78 8.25
CA LEU A 90 0.94 -5.40 8.00
C LEU A 90 2.38 -5.33 7.45
N ILE A 91 2.55 -4.58 6.36
CA ILE A 91 3.81 -4.35 5.66
C ILE A 91 3.99 -2.86 5.41
N ARG A 92 5.22 -2.37 5.57
CA ARG A 92 5.60 -1.02 5.14
C ARG A 92 6.13 -1.04 3.71
N TYR A 93 5.72 -0.06 2.92
CA TYR A 93 6.26 0.18 1.58
C TYR A 93 7.76 0.45 1.62
N GLU A 94 8.24 1.14 2.67
CA GLU A 94 9.67 1.42 2.85
C GLU A 94 10.46 0.12 3.03
N ALA A 95 9.99 -0.81 3.86
CA ALA A 95 10.60 -2.12 4.03
C ALA A 95 10.59 -2.96 2.73
N LEU A 96 9.53 -2.86 1.93
CA LEU A 96 9.48 -3.48 0.59
C LEU A 96 10.57 -2.93 -0.34
N LYS A 97 10.91 -1.66 -0.20
CA LYS A 97 11.94 -0.99 -1.01
C LYS A 97 13.35 -1.26 -0.52
N GLU A 98 13.54 -1.38 0.78
CA GLU A 98 14.84 -1.61 1.41
C GLU A 98 15.27 -3.08 1.32
N ASN A 99 14.41 -4.01 1.73
CA ASN A 99 14.71 -5.44 1.69
C ASN A 99 13.51 -6.25 1.17
N PRO A 100 13.27 -6.25 -0.16
CA PRO A 100 12.14 -6.95 -0.76
C PRO A 100 12.16 -8.46 -0.48
N ILE A 101 13.33 -9.10 -0.39
CA ILE A 101 13.43 -10.53 -0.11
C ILE A 101 12.87 -10.85 1.29
N ALA A 102 13.27 -10.09 2.32
CA ALA A 102 12.78 -10.29 3.67
C ALA A 102 11.25 -10.12 3.76
N VAL A 103 10.71 -9.10 3.07
CA VAL A 103 9.26 -8.87 3.06
C VAL A 103 8.51 -9.98 2.31
N VAL A 104 9.00 -10.45 1.16
CA VAL A 104 8.37 -11.55 0.43
C VAL A 104 8.44 -12.85 1.23
N ARG A 105 9.52 -13.10 2.00
CA ARG A 105 9.59 -14.21 2.97
C ARG A 105 8.56 -14.07 4.10
N LYS A 106 8.26 -12.84 4.55
CA LYS A 106 7.19 -12.57 5.52
C LYS A 106 5.81 -12.87 4.93
N ILE A 107 5.56 -12.46 3.69
CA ILE A 107 4.32 -12.76 2.94
C ILE A 107 4.16 -14.27 2.74
N GLU A 108 5.22 -14.96 2.31
CA GLU A 108 5.25 -16.41 2.14
C GLU A 108 4.88 -17.13 3.44
N SER A 109 5.51 -16.74 4.55
CA SER A 109 5.23 -17.34 5.87
C SER A 109 3.77 -17.11 6.24
N PHE A 110 3.26 -15.89 6.11
CA PHE A 110 1.85 -15.58 6.38
C PHE A 110 0.89 -16.42 5.52
N ILE A 111 1.13 -16.57 4.21
CA ILE A 111 0.28 -17.40 3.34
C ILE A 111 0.28 -18.86 3.80
N LEU A 112 1.43 -19.38 4.22
CA LEU A 112 1.58 -20.76 4.70
C LEU A 112 0.98 -20.99 6.09
N ASP A 113 1.15 -20.05 7.00
CA ASP A 113 0.65 -20.13 8.38
C ASP A 113 -0.86 -19.97 8.42
N THR A 114 -1.41 -19.20 7.48
CA THR A 114 -2.85 -19.00 7.33
C THR A 114 -3.50 -19.92 6.31
N TRP A 115 -2.74 -20.88 5.75
CA TRP A 115 -3.26 -21.83 4.77
C TRP A 115 -4.34 -22.71 5.39
N VAL A 116 -5.50 -22.74 4.75
CA VAL A 116 -6.59 -23.67 5.06
C VAL A 116 -6.73 -24.59 3.86
N ALA A 117 -6.66 -25.90 4.09
CA ALA A 117 -7.02 -26.87 3.07
C ALA A 117 -8.50 -26.63 2.72
N GLY A 118 -8.79 -26.32 1.45
CA GLY A 118 -10.18 -26.31 0.98
C GLY A 118 -10.77 -27.73 1.00
N ASP A 119 -11.94 -27.92 0.39
CA ASP A 119 -12.67 -29.20 0.30
C ASP A 119 -11.95 -30.29 -0.52
N GLY A 120 -10.73 -30.66 -0.11
CA GLY A 120 -10.03 -31.88 -0.51
C GLY A 120 -9.17 -31.84 -1.78
N LYS A 121 -8.84 -30.69 -2.38
CA LYS A 121 -8.16 -30.67 -3.70
C LYS A 121 -6.76 -30.06 -3.78
N ASN A 122 -6.32 -29.25 -2.82
CA ASN A 122 -5.00 -28.60 -2.89
C ASN A 122 -4.15 -28.86 -1.65
N ALA A 123 -3.00 -29.51 -1.84
CA ALA A 123 -1.97 -29.63 -0.82
C ALA A 123 -1.46 -28.25 -0.39
N LYS A 124 -0.99 -28.14 0.86
CA LYS A 124 -0.30 -26.93 1.33
C LYS A 124 0.91 -26.67 0.42
N PRO A 125 1.08 -25.45 -0.11
CA PRO A 125 2.19 -25.16 -1.01
C PRO A 125 3.53 -25.27 -0.26
N ALA A 126 4.58 -25.66 -0.99
CA ALA A 126 5.93 -25.66 -0.47
C ALA A 126 6.49 -24.23 -0.39
N ARG A 127 7.54 -24.04 0.43
CA ARG A 127 8.33 -22.81 0.44
C ARG A 127 9.02 -22.64 -0.91
N LEU A 128 9.12 -21.38 -1.36
CA LEU A 128 9.92 -20.95 -2.50
C LEU A 128 11.39 -21.20 -2.24
N THR A 129 12.08 -21.76 -3.23
CA THR A 129 13.55 -21.85 -3.21
C THR A 129 14.18 -20.46 -3.26
N ASN A 130 15.49 -20.36 -3.02
CA ASN A 130 16.19 -19.09 -3.08
C ASN A 130 16.20 -18.51 -4.51
N GLU A 131 16.31 -19.37 -5.51
CA GLU A 131 16.28 -19.00 -6.94
C GLU A 131 14.90 -18.47 -7.32
N GLN A 132 13.83 -19.15 -6.89
CA GLN A 132 12.45 -18.68 -7.10
C GLN A 132 12.20 -17.34 -6.41
N MET A 133 12.71 -17.16 -5.19
CA MET A 133 12.61 -15.91 -4.45
C MET A 133 13.31 -14.76 -5.17
N GLN A 134 14.54 -14.97 -5.65
CA GLN A 134 15.29 -13.96 -6.41
C GLN A 134 14.60 -13.62 -7.73
N ALA A 135 14.12 -14.64 -8.45
CA ALA A 135 13.37 -14.44 -9.70
C ALA A 135 12.08 -13.64 -9.47
N LEU A 136 11.34 -13.95 -8.40
CA LEU A 136 10.12 -13.25 -8.02
C LEU A 136 10.40 -11.78 -7.68
N VAL A 137 11.39 -11.51 -6.82
CA VAL A 137 11.77 -10.14 -6.46
C VAL A 137 12.22 -9.33 -7.67
N LYS A 138 12.99 -9.94 -8.58
CA LYS A 138 13.38 -9.32 -9.85
C LYS A 138 12.16 -8.98 -10.69
N HIS A 139 11.23 -9.92 -10.85
CA HIS A 139 10.02 -9.74 -11.65
C HIS A 139 9.09 -8.65 -11.07
N CYS A 140 9.01 -8.55 -9.74
CA CYS A 140 8.26 -7.51 -9.03
C CYS A 140 9.03 -6.19 -8.87
N SER A 141 10.21 -6.05 -9.48
CA SER A 141 10.96 -4.80 -9.44
C SER A 141 10.28 -3.72 -10.28
N PHE A 142 10.49 -2.45 -9.91
CA PHE A 142 9.90 -1.33 -10.64
C PHE A 142 10.26 -1.34 -12.14
N SER A 143 11.52 -1.63 -12.48
CA SER A 143 11.99 -1.68 -13.88
C SER A 143 11.25 -2.72 -14.72
N GLU A 144 10.97 -3.89 -14.13
CA GLU A 144 10.27 -4.97 -14.84
C GLU A 144 8.76 -4.69 -14.91
N MET A 145 8.17 -4.28 -13.78
CA MET A 145 6.74 -3.95 -13.72
C MET A 145 6.38 -2.76 -14.62
N SER A 146 7.22 -1.72 -14.72
CA SER A 146 6.95 -0.56 -15.58
C SER A 146 6.86 -0.91 -17.07
N LYS A 147 7.54 -1.99 -17.49
CA LYS A 147 7.55 -2.48 -18.87
C LYS A 147 6.47 -3.53 -19.14
N ASN A 148 5.88 -4.12 -18.11
CA ASN A 148 4.92 -5.20 -18.25
C ASN A 148 3.49 -4.64 -18.44
N PRO A 149 2.84 -4.88 -19.60
CA PRO A 149 1.48 -4.36 -19.88
C PRO A 149 0.42 -4.81 -18.87
N MET A 150 0.63 -5.94 -18.19
CA MET A 150 -0.30 -6.48 -17.18
C MET A 150 -0.23 -5.75 -15.84
N THR A 151 0.85 -4.99 -15.58
CA THR A 151 1.07 -4.33 -14.28
C THR A 151 1.33 -2.83 -14.38
N ASN A 152 1.66 -2.31 -15.57
CA ASN A 152 1.90 -0.89 -15.78
C ASN A 152 0.62 -0.06 -16.04
N TYR A 153 -0.53 -0.72 -16.19
CA TYR A 153 -1.85 -0.12 -16.43
C TYR A 153 -1.93 0.73 -17.71
N ASP A 154 -1.16 0.40 -18.75
CA ASP A 154 -1.25 1.12 -20.04
C ASP A 154 -2.65 1.02 -20.67
N TRP A 155 -3.43 0.00 -20.32
CA TRP A 155 -4.84 -0.12 -20.71
C TRP A 155 -5.71 1.05 -20.22
N PHE A 156 -5.34 1.77 -19.16
CA PHE A 156 -6.04 3.00 -18.78
C PHE A 156 -5.97 4.07 -19.88
N LYS A 157 -4.82 4.20 -20.55
CA LYS A 157 -4.69 5.13 -21.68
C LYS A 157 -5.50 4.66 -22.88
N GLN A 158 -5.45 3.36 -23.17
CA GLN A 158 -6.19 2.76 -24.29
C GLN A 158 -7.70 2.96 -24.16
N ASN A 159 -8.23 2.93 -22.93
CA ASN A 159 -9.65 3.13 -22.64
C ASN A 159 -10.04 4.58 -22.31
N GLY A 160 -9.14 5.55 -22.50
CA GLY A 160 -9.42 6.97 -22.22
C GLY A 160 -9.60 7.32 -20.74
N LEU A 161 -9.20 6.44 -19.82
CA LEU A 161 -9.27 6.64 -18.37
C LEU A 161 -8.08 7.44 -17.82
N TRP A 162 -7.03 7.64 -18.64
CA TRP A 162 -5.83 8.38 -18.29
C TRP A 162 -5.67 9.62 -19.19
N SER A 163 -5.75 10.82 -18.62
CA SER A 163 -5.71 12.10 -19.34
C SER A 163 -4.30 12.62 -19.58
N CYS A 164 -3.33 12.28 -18.73
CA CYS A 164 -1.97 12.76 -18.87
C CYS A 164 -1.21 12.00 -19.96
N LYS A 165 -0.50 12.74 -20.82
CA LYS A 165 0.21 12.16 -21.97
C LYS A 165 1.71 11.93 -21.71
N GLU A 166 2.27 12.55 -20.68
CA GLU A 166 3.70 12.49 -20.39
C GLU A 166 4.09 11.18 -19.71
N GLN A 167 5.27 10.64 -20.03
CA GLN A 167 5.81 9.46 -19.33
C GLN A 167 6.11 9.73 -17.85
N SER A 168 6.42 10.98 -17.50
CA SER A 168 6.58 11.47 -16.11
C SER A 168 5.31 11.30 -15.26
N THR A 169 4.19 10.96 -15.89
CA THR A 169 2.86 10.76 -15.32
C THR A 169 2.29 9.39 -15.66
N SER A 170 3.12 8.37 -15.86
CA SER A 170 2.65 6.98 -15.91
C SER A 170 2.03 6.54 -14.58
N PHE A 171 1.18 5.51 -14.61
CA PHE A 171 0.64 4.90 -13.40
C PHE A 171 1.78 4.43 -12.46
N LEU A 172 2.75 3.70 -13.02
CA LEU A 172 4.03 3.41 -12.35
C LEU A 172 5.00 4.57 -12.59
N ARG A 173 4.98 5.58 -11.72
CA ARG A 173 5.68 6.86 -11.92
C ARG A 173 7.17 6.85 -11.52
N ARG A 174 7.48 6.71 -10.22
CA ARG A 174 8.86 6.76 -9.69
C ARG A 174 9.26 5.54 -8.87
N GLY A 175 8.34 5.02 -8.04
CA GLY A 175 8.62 3.84 -7.21
C GLY A 175 9.78 4.02 -6.21
N ILE A 176 9.98 5.24 -5.71
CA ILE A 176 11.03 5.60 -4.75
C ILE A 176 10.44 6.05 -3.40
N VAL A 177 11.26 6.02 -2.36
CA VAL A 177 10.94 6.53 -1.02
C VAL A 177 11.58 7.91 -0.82
N GLY A 178 10.80 8.87 -0.31
CA GLY A 178 11.23 10.24 -0.06
C GLY A 178 11.00 11.21 -1.22
N ASP A 179 10.13 10.87 -2.17
CA ASP A 179 9.83 11.73 -3.32
C ASP A 179 9.21 13.07 -2.90
N HIS A 180 8.51 13.06 -1.76
CA HIS A 180 7.89 14.25 -1.18
C HIS A 180 8.85 15.41 -0.97
N LYS A 181 10.13 15.15 -0.68
CA LYS A 181 11.15 16.19 -0.46
C LYS A 181 11.37 17.10 -1.67
N SER A 182 11.06 16.60 -2.87
CA SER A 182 11.20 17.36 -4.12
C SER A 182 9.93 18.08 -4.56
N ILE A 183 8.78 17.79 -3.92
CA ILE A 183 7.45 18.19 -4.40
C ILE A 183 6.67 19.01 -3.36
N LEU A 184 6.75 18.64 -2.08
CA LEU A 184 6.10 19.35 -0.98
C LEU A 184 7.04 20.41 -0.42
N THR A 185 6.48 21.49 0.11
CA THR A 185 7.24 22.40 0.98
C THR A 185 7.56 21.71 2.31
N ASN A 186 8.61 22.16 2.99
CA ASN A 186 8.96 21.63 4.31
C ASN A 186 7.80 21.77 5.30
N GLU A 187 7.09 22.92 5.27
CA GLU A 187 5.92 23.16 6.11
C GLU A 187 4.80 22.13 5.85
N GLN A 188 4.47 21.86 4.59
CA GLN A 188 3.45 20.86 4.24
C GLN A 188 3.85 19.46 4.69
N ALA A 189 5.12 19.08 4.47
CA ALA A 189 5.63 17.79 4.88
C ALA A 189 5.56 17.61 6.41
N GLU A 190 5.91 18.66 7.17
CA GLU A 190 5.82 18.66 8.63
C GLU A 190 4.38 18.62 9.14
N LEU A 191 3.44 19.33 8.52
CA LEU A 191 2.02 19.27 8.89
C LEU A 191 1.45 17.85 8.68
N ILE A 192 1.79 17.22 7.54
CA ILE A 192 1.36 15.83 7.24
C ILE A 192 2.00 14.84 8.23
N ALA A 193 3.29 14.99 8.52
CA ALA A 193 3.97 14.15 9.50
C ALA A 193 3.41 14.35 10.92
N SER A 194 3.08 15.59 11.28
CA SER A 194 2.47 15.93 12.57
C SER A 194 1.10 15.32 12.72
N LYS A 195 0.27 15.32 11.66
CA LYS A 195 -1.03 14.62 11.67
C LYS A 195 -0.83 13.12 11.96
N ALA A 196 0.14 12.47 11.33
CA ALA A 196 0.44 11.06 11.61
C ALA A 196 0.90 10.81 13.05
N LYS A 197 1.79 11.67 13.58
CA LYS A 197 2.25 11.61 14.98
C LYS A 197 1.12 11.80 15.98
N GLN A 198 0.24 12.77 15.76
CA GLN A 198 -0.92 13.04 16.62
C GLN A 198 -1.89 11.86 16.67
N SER A 199 -1.97 11.08 15.58
CA SER A 199 -2.77 9.87 15.51
C SER A 199 -2.07 8.59 16.00
N GLY A 200 -0.85 8.69 16.57
CA GLY A 200 -0.06 7.53 17.04
C GLY A 200 0.48 6.65 15.91
N LEU A 201 0.65 7.23 14.71
CA LEU A 201 1.13 6.56 13.50
C LEU A 201 2.52 7.04 13.09
N GLU A 202 3.34 7.54 14.01
CA GLU A 202 4.72 7.98 13.75
C GLU A 202 5.60 6.85 13.20
N TRP A 203 5.31 5.61 13.56
CA TRP A 203 5.98 4.42 13.04
C TRP A 203 5.77 4.21 11.53
N THR A 204 4.84 4.92 10.90
CA THR A 204 4.65 4.89 9.44
C THR A 204 5.59 5.84 8.70
N LEU A 205 6.20 6.79 9.41
CA LEU A 205 7.11 7.76 8.83
C LEU A 205 8.46 7.09 8.52
N ARG A 206 9.13 7.53 7.45
CA ARG A 206 10.41 6.98 7.02
C ARG A 206 11.48 7.00 8.12
N GLU A 207 11.48 8.00 8.99
CA GLU A 207 12.46 8.13 10.08
C GLU A 207 12.41 6.96 11.07
N HIS A 208 11.31 6.21 11.06
CA HIS A 208 11.08 5.01 11.88
C HIS A 208 11.06 3.72 11.04
N ALA A 209 11.50 3.77 9.78
CA ALA A 209 11.56 2.61 8.86
C ALA A 209 12.75 1.71 9.14
#